data_AF-A0ABC9KRU3-F1
#
_entry.id   AF-A0ABC9KRU3-F1
#
_cell.length_a   1.000
_cell.length_b   1.000
_cell.length_c   1.000
_cell.angle_alpha   90.00
_cell.angle_beta   90.00
_cell.angle_gamma   90.00
#
_symmetry.space_group_name_H-M   'P 1'
#
loop_
_entity.id
_entity.type
_entity.pdbx_description
1 polymer ?
#
loop_
_entity_poly.entity_id
_entity_poly.type
_entity_poly.pdbx_seq_one_letter_code
_entity_poly.pdbx_strand_id
1 'polypeptide(L)'
;MEVGLKKEASQRAAQFVLGDEGAKRATEFVKNLADSSGVDQIETLSSFAKFSAGAGDMNADQKESLFSNVIGTSRLMGLSTDEINGILKAFEQMASKGKIQAEELRGQLGDRMAGAFQLFARSLGMTTEELDKAMKDGKVLSKDVFPKVSAEMGRMIDKAGGWEKIINSTQTQLGRLSNSWNNNLALMFDGSQEGLTDFTRSLTNLLNSLNSCA
;
A
#
# COMPACT_ATOMS: atom_id res chain seq x y z
N MET A 1 7.18 2.09 22.86
CA MET A 1 7.04 3.55 22.85
C MET A 1 7.12 4.09 21.44
N GLU A 2 8.16 3.76 20.66
CA GLU A 2 8.33 4.22 19.27
C GLU A 2 7.16 3.85 18.33
N VAL A 3 6.64 2.62 18.40
CA VAL A 3 5.52 2.16 17.54
C VAL A 3 4.22 2.94 17.84
N GLY A 4 3.93 3.20 19.11
CA GLY A 4 2.77 4.03 19.52
C GLY A 4 2.90 5.46 18.98
N LEU A 5 4.07 6.08 19.15
CA LEU A 5 4.35 7.41 18.61
C LEU A 5 4.23 7.47 17.08
N LYS A 6 4.71 6.43 16.37
CA LYS A 6 4.57 6.32 14.90
C LYS A 6 3.10 6.20 14.49
N LYS A 7 2.30 5.42 15.22
CA LYS A 7 0.86 5.26 14.98
C LYS A 7 0.10 6.57 15.17
N GLU A 8 0.35 7.29 16.27
CA GLU A 8 -0.26 8.60 16.50
C GLU A 8 0.19 9.63 15.46
N ALA A 9 1.47 9.60 15.06
CA ALA A 9 1.98 10.48 14.02
C ALA A 9 1.32 10.20 12.66
N SER A 10 1.13 8.92 12.28
CA SER A 10 0.47 8.57 11.01
C SER A 10 -1.00 8.94 11.02
N GLN A 11 -1.72 8.74 12.14
CA GLN A 11 -3.11 9.14 12.29
C GLN A 11 -3.27 10.66 12.21
N ARG A 12 -2.41 11.43 12.90
CA ARG A 12 -2.41 12.90 12.82
C ARG A 12 -2.10 13.40 11.42
N ALA A 13 -1.14 12.78 10.73
CA ALA A 13 -0.81 13.13 9.36
C ALA A 13 -1.99 12.86 8.41
N ALA A 14 -2.64 11.70 8.55
CA ALA A 14 -3.84 11.37 7.78
C ALA A 14 -4.99 12.36 8.05
N GLN A 15 -5.22 12.72 9.31
CA GLN A 15 -6.22 13.71 9.71
C GLN A 15 -5.93 15.10 9.12
N PHE A 16 -4.67 15.53 9.15
CA PHE A 16 -4.26 16.80 8.56
C PHE A 16 -4.50 16.85 7.05
N VAL A 17 -4.20 15.75 6.34
CA VAL A 17 -4.28 15.69 4.88
C VAL A 17 -5.69 15.42 4.37
N LEU A 18 -6.44 14.55 5.04
CA LEU A 18 -7.72 14.00 4.56
C LEU A 18 -8.94 14.52 5.35
N GLY A 19 -8.73 15.28 6.42
CA GLY A 19 -9.76 15.61 7.39
C GLY A 19 -10.20 14.41 8.23
N ASP A 20 -11.11 14.64 9.19
CA ASP A 20 -11.51 13.61 10.16
C ASP A 20 -12.20 12.41 9.50
N GLU A 21 -13.17 12.65 8.61
CA GLU A 21 -13.90 11.58 7.92
C GLU A 21 -13.00 10.84 6.94
N GLY A 22 -12.18 11.56 6.17
CA GLY A 22 -11.24 10.96 5.24
C GLY A 22 -10.17 10.12 5.95
N ALA A 23 -9.69 10.56 7.11
CA ALA A 23 -8.72 9.81 7.92
C ALA A 23 -9.34 8.53 8.53
N LYS A 24 -10.60 8.57 8.97
CA LYS A 24 -11.32 7.36 9.43
C LYS A 24 -11.45 6.35 8.30
N ARG A 25 -11.94 6.78 7.14
CA ARG A 25 -12.06 5.95 5.94
C ARG A 25 -10.71 5.36 5.51
N ALA A 26 -9.67 6.19 5.45
CA ALA A 26 -8.31 5.75 5.15
C ALA A 26 -7.79 4.70 6.14
N THR A 27 -8.06 4.88 7.43
CA THR A 27 -7.64 3.94 8.47
C THR A 27 -8.31 2.59 8.30
N GLU A 28 -9.61 2.56 8.01
CA GLU A 28 -10.37 1.32 7.76
C GLU A 28 -9.91 0.63 6.47
N PHE A 29 -9.77 1.39 5.38
CA PHE A 29 -9.25 0.90 4.11
C PHE A 29 -7.87 0.26 4.28
N VAL A 30 -6.94 0.97 4.92
CA VAL A 30 -5.56 0.49 5.13
C VAL A 30 -5.54 -0.72 6.06
N LYS A 31 -6.38 -0.77 7.08
CA LYS A 31 -6.50 -1.96 7.94
C LYS A 31 -6.90 -3.19 7.10
N ASN A 32 -7.96 -3.08 6.31
CA ASN A 32 -8.44 -4.19 5.48
C ASN A 32 -7.40 -4.63 4.42
N LEU A 33 -6.67 -3.67 3.86
CA LEU A 33 -5.60 -3.93 2.90
C LEU A 33 -4.38 -4.59 3.56
N ALA A 34 -3.98 -4.11 4.74
CA ALA A 34 -2.92 -4.72 5.56
C ALA A 34 -3.31 -6.14 5.97
N ASP A 35 -4.57 -6.39 6.32
CA ASP A 35 -5.08 -7.72 6.58
C ASP A 35 -5.01 -8.58 5.31
N SER A 36 -5.37 -8.07 4.14
CA SER A 36 -5.36 -8.88 2.90
C SER A 36 -3.96 -9.12 2.30
N SER A 37 -2.98 -8.28 2.60
CA SER A 37 -1.66 -8.27 1.92
C SER A 37 -0.44 -8.34 2.84
N GLY A 38 -0.64 -8.23 4.16
CA GLY A 38 0.43 -8.22 5.16
C GLY A 38 1.38 -7.01 5.06
N VAL A 39 0.98 -5.90 4.43
CA VAL A 39 1.76 -4.65 4.52
C VAL A 39 1.67 -4.04 5.92
N ASP A 40 2.67 -3.26 6.34
CA ASP A 40 2.65 -2.60 7.65
C ASP A 40 1.54 -1.53 7.72
N GLN A 41 0.64 -1.64 8.69
CA GLN A 41 -0.53 -0.77 8.78
C GLN A 41 -0.18 0.71 9.00
N ILE A 42 0.85 1.00 9.79
CA ILE A 42 1.21 2.37 10.22
C ILE A 42 1.88 3.13 9.07
N GLU A 43 2.84 2.48 8.42
CA GLU A 43 3.52 3.02 7.24
C GLU A 43 2.55 3.16 6.07
N THR A 44 1.72 2.14 5.83
CA THR A 44 0.74 2.15 4.73
C THR A 44 -0.27 3.28 4.89
N LEU A 45 -0.70 3.59 6.12
CA LEU A 45 -1.59 4.74 6.38
C LEU A 45 -0.92 6.06 6.01
N SER A 46 0.34 6.22 6.40
CA SER A 46 1.12 7.42 6.06
C SER A 46 1.30 7.57 4.55
N SER A 47 1.61 6.47 3.85
CA SER A 47 1.78 6.44 2.40
C SER A 47 0.47 6.70 1.67
N PHE A 48 -0.64 6.12 2.12
CA PHE A 48 -1.95 6.34 1.52
C PHE A 48 -2.43 7.78 1.69
N ALA A 49 -2.19 8.41 2.84
CA ALA A 49 -2.50 9.81 3.05
C ALA A 49 -1.71 10.72 2.08
N LYS A 50 -0.38 10.53 1.97
CA LYS A 50 0.46 11.30 1.04
C LYS A 50 0.04 11.12 -0.41
N PHE A 51 -0.17 9.86 -0.82
CA PHE A 51 -0.70 9.54 -2.15
C PHE A 51 -2.04 10.22 -2.40
N SER A 52 -2.97 10.15 -1.44
CA SER A 52 -4.31 10.75 -1.57
C SER A 52 -4.29 12.28 -1.68
N ALA A 53 -3.29 12.94 -1.07
CA ALA A 53 -3.03 14.37 -1.23
C ALA A 53 -2.59 14.72 -2.65
N GLY A 54 -1.68 13.92 -3.22
CA GLY A 54 -1.12 14.11 -4.55
C GLY A 54 -2.02 13.64 -5.69
N ALA A 55 -2.98 12.75 -5.41
CA ALA A 55 -3.87 12.13 -6.40
C ALA A 55 -4.97 13.04 -6.96
N GLY A 56 -4.94 14.34 -6.65
CA GLY A 56 -5.76 15.38 -7.29
C GLY A 56 -7.24 15.01 -7.36
N ASP A 57 -7.79 15.10 -8.57
CA ASP A 57 -9.23 14.94 -8.89
C ASP A 57 -9.75 13.49 -8.79
N MET A 58 -8.90 12.51 -8.48
CA MET A 58 -9.39 11.15 -8.25
C MET A 58 -10.38 11.15 -7.08
N ASN A 59 -11.49 10.45 -7.23
CA ASN A 59 -12.38 10.21 -6.09
C ASN A 59 -11.76 9.19 -5.14
N ALA A 60 -12.33 9.07 -3.93
CA ALA A 60 -11.79 8.18 -2.91
C ALA A 60 -11.72 6.71 -3.37
N ASP A 61 -12.75 6.20 -4.07
CA ASP A 61 -12.78 4.82 -4.56
C ASP A 61 -11.67 4.55 -5.60
N GLN A 62 -11.40 5.52 -6.48
CA GLN A 62 -10.32 5.44 -7.46
C GLN A 62 -8.95 5.41 -6.77
N LYS A 63 -8.76 6.24 -5.72
CA LYS A 63 -7.53 6.28 -4.93
C LYS A 63 -7.29 4.93 -4.25
N GLU A 64 -8.31 4.41 -3.57
CA GLU A 64 -8.27 3.10 -2.89
C GLU A 64 -8.04 1.95 -3.87
N SER A 65 -8.71 1.96 -5.03
CA SER A 65 -8.55 0.95 -6.07
C SER A 65 -7.12 0.93 -6.62
N LEU A 66 -6.57 2.09 -7.02
CA LEU A 66 -5.20 2.14 -7.53
C LEU A 66 -4.21 1.68 -6.46
N PHE A 67 -4.33 2.20 -5.24
CA PHE A 67 -3.42 1.88 -4.15
C PHE A 67 -3.45 0.38 -3.81
N SER A 68 -4.64 -0.20 -3.71
CA SER A 68 -4.83 -1.64 -3.49
C SER A 68 -4.24 -2.48 -4.62
N ASN A 69 -4.49 -2.12 -5.88
CA ASN A 69 -3.99 -2.87 -7.03
C ASN A 69 -2.46 -2.77 -7.18
N VAL A 70 -1.86 -1.63 -6.81
CA VAL A 70 -0.40 -1.48 -6.75
C VAL A 70 0.18 -2.42 -5.69
N ILE A 71 -0.37 -2.45 -4.48
CA ILE A 71 0.09 -3.36 -3.41
C ILE A 71 -0.13 -4.81 -3.81
N GLY A 72 -1.30 -5.16 -4.32
CA GLY A 72 -1.64 -6.53 -4.71
C GLY A 72 -0.74 -7.06 -5.81
N THR A 73 -0.50 -6.27 -6.85
CA THR A 73 0.44 -6.62 -7.94
C THR A 73 1.85 -6.80 -7.39
N SER A 74 2.31 -5.89 -6.52
CA SER A 74 3.64 -5.96 -5.92
C SER A 74 3.84 -7.21 -5.05
N ARG A 75 2.81 -7.62 -4.29
CA ARG A 75 2.84 -8.87 -3.52
C ARG A 75 2.89 -10.10 -4.41
N LEU A 76 2.16 -10.12 -5.52
CA LEU A 76 2.25 -11.22 -6.50
C LEU A 76 3.62 -11.29 -7.18
N MET A 77 4.29 -10.15 -7.32
CA MET A 77 5.67 -10.07 -7.79
C MET A 77 6.70 -10.47 -6.71
N GLY A 78 6.27 -10.78 -5.48
CA GLY A 78 7.14 -11.16 -4.38
C GLY A 78 7.95 -10.02 -3.79
N LEU A 79 7.55 -8.77 -4.03
CA LEU A 79 8.30 -7.59 -3.59
C LEU A 79 8.24 -7.42 -2.06
N SER A 80 9.35 -6.93 -1.52
CA SER A 80 9.48 -6.52 -0.12
C SER A 80 8.63 -5.29 0.19
N THR A 81 8.39 -5.03 1.48
CA THR A 81 7.66 -3.82 1.92
C THR A 81 8.39 -2.54 1.51
N ASP A 82 9.73 -2.53 1.53
CA ASP A 82 10.53 -1.36 1.12
C ASP A 82 10.39 -1.06 -0.37
N GLU A 83 10.39 -2.10 -1.22
CA GLU A 83 10.14 -1.96 -2.65
C GLU A 83 8.73 -1.43 -2.92
N ILE A 84 7.73 -1.96 -2.21
CA ILE A 84 6.33 -1.47 -2.28
C ILE A 84 6.26 0.00 -1.89
N ASN A 85 6.89 0.40 -0.78
CA ASN A 85 6.93 1.79 -0.33
C ASN A 85 7.58 2.70 -1.40
N GLY A 86 8.65 2.24 -2.04
CA GLY A 86 9.28 2.95 -3.15
C GLY A 86 8.40 3.08 -4.39
N ILE A 87 7.65 2.03 -4.74
CA ILE A 87 6.66 2.04 -5.83
C ILE A 87 5.53 3.04 -5.51
N LEU A 88 4.96 2.99 -4.31
CA LEU A 88 3.90 3.91 -3.87
C LEU A 88 4.37 5.37 -3.93
N LYS A 89 5.62 5.62 -3.54
CA LYS A 89 6.23 6.95 -3.68
C LYS A 89 6.34 7.38 -5.14
N ALA A 90 6.70 6.50 -6.06
CA ALA A 90 6.73 6.84 -7.50
C ALA A 90 5.32 7.21 -8.01
N PHE A 91 4.29 6.47 -7.60
CA PHE A 91 2.88 6.82 -7.89
C PHE A 91 2.48 8.17 -7.29
N GLU A 92 2.85 8.47 -6.05
CA GLU A 92 2.64 9.77 -5.41
C GLU A 92 3.31 10.91 -6.19
N GLN A 93 4.55 10.73 -6.65
CA GLN A 93 5.27 11.74 -7.41
C GLN A 93 4.63 12.00 -8.78
N MET A 94 4.23 10.94 -9.48
CA MET A 94 3.49 11.02 -10.74
C MET A 94 2.12 11.69 -10.55
N ALA A 95 1.45 11.41 -9.43
CA ALA A 95 0.19 12.04 -9.04
C ALA A 95 0.36 13.55 -8.85
N SER A 96 1.30 13.93 -7.99
CA SER A 96 1.57 15.31 -7.57
C SER A 96 2.01 16.20 -8.74
N LYS A 97 2.69 15.63 -9.74
CA LYS A 97 3.11 16.35 -10.96
C LYS A 97 1.98 16.48 -11.99
N GLY A 98 0.85 15.79 -11.80
CA GLY A 98 -0.29 15.77 -12.72
C GLY A 98 -0.05 15.03 -14.05
N LYS A 99 1.15 14.50 -14.27
CA LYS A 99 1.56 13.83 -15.50
C LYS A 99 2.63 12.78 -15.23
N ILE A 100 2.66 11.78 -16.10
CA ILE A 100 3.65 10.70 -16.09
C ILE A 100 4.83 11.13 -16.97
N GLN A 101 6.02 11.20 -16.40
CA GLN A 101 7.24 11.47 -17.17
C GLN A 101 8.12 10.22 -17.20
N ALA A 102 9.04 10.21 -18.17
CA ALA A 102 9.91 9.08 -18.42
C ALA A 102 10.81 8.76 -17.22
N GLU A 103 11.23 9.77 -16.46
CA GLU A 103 12.11 9.61 -15.29
C GLU A 103 11.42 8.87 -14.15
N GLU A 104 10.18 9.26 -13.81
CA GLU A 104 9.44 8.57 -12.75
C GLU A 104 9.04 7.16 -13.19
N LEU A 105 8.64 6.99 -14.45
CA LEU A 105 8.17 5.70 -14.94
C LEU A 105 9.32 4.70 -15.16
N ARG A 106 10.44 5.11 -15.77
CA ARG A 106 11.57 4.20 -16.06
C ARG A 106 12.56 4.08 -14.91
N GLY A 107 12.90 5.20 -14.28
CA GLY A 107 13.80 5.21 -13.13
C GLY A 107 13.06 4.78 -11.89
N GLN A 108 12.27 5.68 -11.30
CA GLN A 108 11.73 5.44 -9.96
C GLN A 108 10.85 4.19 -9.86
N LEU A 109 9.91 4.02 -10.78
CA LEU A 109 9.02 2.87 -10.82
C LEU A 109 9.69 1.66 -11.49
N GLY A 110 10.33 1.85 -12.65
CA GLY A 110 10.93 0.75 -13.42
C GLY A 110 12.07 0.02 -12.70
N ASP A 111 12.87 0.72 -11.88
CA ASP A 111 13.94 0.11 -11.08
C ASP A 111 13.40 -0.84 -10.00
N ARG A 112 12.14 -0.67 -9.58
CA ARG A 112 11.50 -1.44 -8.49
C ARG A 112 10.45 -2.42 -9.01
N MET A 113 9.79 -2.09 -10.11
CA MET A 113 8.74 -2.87 -10.72
C MET A 113 9.15 -3.22 -12.15
N ALA A 114 9.74 -4.41 -12.29
CA ALA A 114 10.05 -4.97 -13.60
C ALA A 114 8.79 -4.97 -14.49
N GLY A 115 8.93 -4.46 -15.71
CA GLY A 115 7.82 -4.37 -16.66
C GLY A 115 6.86 -3.19 -16.45
N ALA A 116 7.19 -2.23 -15.57
CA ALA A 116 6.36 -1.03 -15.34
C ALA A 116 6.08 -0.23 -16.63
N PHE A 117 7.09 -0.06 -17.48
CA PHE A 117 6.92 0.67 -18.73
C PHE A 117 5.92 -0.02 -19.68
N GLN A 118 6.02 -1.35 -19.80
CA GLN A 118 5.10 -2.16 -20.59
C GLN A 118 3.69 -2.19 -19.99
N LEU A 119 3.57 -2.19 -18.65
CA LEU A 119 2.29 -2.09 -17.96
C LEU A 119 1.56 -0.80 -18.35
N PHE A 120 2.25 0.34 -18.30
CA PHE A 120 1.66 1.63 -18.69
C PHE A 120 1.30 1.65 -20.17
N ALA A 121 2.18 1.16 -21.05
CA ALA A 121 1.90 1.10 -22.49
C ALA A 121 0.65 0.26 -22.79
N ARG A 122 0.57 -0.95 -22.21
CA ARG A 122 -0.61 -1.83 -22.33
C ARG A 122 -1.88 -1.17 -21.79
N SER A 123 -1.80 -0.50 -20.65
CA SER A 123 -2.96 0.18 -20.04
C SER A 123 -3.54 1.28 -20.92
N LEU A 124 -2.71 1.88 -21.78
CA LEU A 124 -3.09 2.96 -22.69
C LEU A 124 -3.41 2.45 -24.10
N GLY A 125 -3.26 1.15 -24.37
CA GLY A 125 -3.39 0.59 -25.72
C GLY A 125 -2.32 1.10 -26.68
N MET A 126 -1.14 1.45 -26.16
CA MET A 126 -0.01 1.99 -26.90
C MET A 126 1.14 0.98 -26.95
N THR A 127 1.98 1.09 -27.97
CA THR A 127 3.33 0.54 -27.98
C THR A 127 4.24 1.31 -27.01
N THR A 128 5.41 0.76 -26.72
CA THR A 128 6.41 1.41 -25.85
C THR A 128 6.94 2.70 -26.48
N GLU A 129 7.08 2.74 -27.79
CA GLU A 129 7.53 3.88 -28.58
C GLU A 129 6.48 5.00 -28.60
N GLU A 130 5.20 4.65 -28.76
CA GLU A 130 4.09 5.61 -28.70
C GLU A 130 3.95 6.23 -27.31
N LEU A 131 4.09 5.42 -26.25
CA LEU A 131 4.10 5.93 -24.89
C LEU A 131 5.24 6.92 -24.65
N ASP A 132 6.45 6.61 -25.13
CA ASP A 132 7.61 7.50 -25.01
C ASP A 132 7.34 8.87 -25.65
N LYS A 133 6.76 8.87 -26.85
CA LYS A 133 6.37 10.08 -27.56
C LYS A 133 5.27 10.84 -26.80
N ALA A 134 4.24 10.15 -26.32
CA ALA A 134 3.15 10.77 -25.59
C ALA A 134 3.62 11.45 -24.29
N MET A 135 4.58 10.83 -23.57
CA MET A 135 5.16 11.42 -22.37
C MET A 135 6.01 12.67 -22.68
N LYS A 136 6.82 12.64 -23.74
CA LYS A 136 7.59 13.81 -24.22
C LYS A 136 6.69 14.98 -24.59
N ASP A 137 5.55 14.68 -25.21
CA ASP A 137 4.52 15.67 -25.56
C ASP A 137 3.71 16.15 -24.34
N GLY A 138 3.94 15.60 -23.14
CA GLY A 138 3.19 15.94 -21.93
C GLY A 138 1.73 15.50 -21.92
N LYS A 139 1.35 14.57 -22.80
CA LYS A 139 -0.04 14.11 -23.00
C LYS A 139 -0.47 13.00 -22.04
N VAL A 140 0.45 12.44 -21.27
CA VAL A 140 0.20 11.32 -20.36
C VAL A 140 -0.16 11.87 -18.99
N LEU A 141 -1.39 12.34 -18.83
CA LEU A 141 -1.88 12.95 -17.59
C LEU A 141 -2.22 11.85 -16.57
N SER A 142 -1.77 12.04 -15.31
CA SER A 142 -1.95 11.03 -14.26
C SER A 142 -3.43 10.71 -14.02
N LYS A 143 -4.30 11.72 -14.03
CA LYS A 143 -5.76 11.57 -13.87
C LYS A 143 -6.42 10.65 -14.89
N ASP A 144 -5.90 10.60 -16.12
CA ASP A 144 -6.46 9.81 -17.22
C ASP A 144 -5.82 8.42 -17.29
N VAL A 145 -4.57 8.31 -16.86
CA VAL A 145 -3.73 7.11 -16.98
C VAL A 145 -3.90 6.20 -15.78
N PHE A 146 -3.92 6.74 -14.57
CA PHE A 146 -3.99 5.96 -13.33
C PHE A 146 -5.21 5.04 -13.24
N PRO A 147 -6.44 5.46 -13.60
CA PRO A 147 -7.57 4.54 -13.62
C PRO A 147 -7.35 3.34 -14.56
N LYS A 148 -6.71 3.56 -15.71
CA LYS A 148 -6.42 2.50 -16.70
C LYS A 148 -5.32 1.57 -16.21
N VAL A 149 -4.26 2.11 -15.60
CA VAL A 149 -3.18 1.34 -14.98
C VAL A 149 -3.73 0.49 -13.84
N SER A 150 -4.57 1.07 -12.97
CA SER A 150 -5.25 0.33 -11.89
C SER A 150 -6.05 -0.85 -12.45
N ALA A 151 -6.85 -0.62 -13.51
CA ALA A 151 -7.66 -1.68 -14.13
C ALA A 151 -6.80 -2.79 -14.78
N GLU A 152 -5.65 -2.45 -15.35
CA GLU A 152 -4.70 -3.45 -15.88
C GLU A 152 -4.05 -4.25 -14.75
N MET A 153 -3.64 -3.60 -13.66
CA MET A 153 -3.11 -4.27 -12.47
C MET A 153 -4.15 -5.21 -11.83
N GLY A 154 -5.42 -4.79 -11.71
CA GLY A 154 -6.52 -5.65 -11.26
C GLY A 154 -6.66 -6.90 -12.14
N ARG A 155 -6.64 -6.73 -13.46
CA ARG A 155 -6.66 -7.88 -14.40
C ARG A 155 -5.44 -8.79 -14.26
N MET A 156 -4.27 -8.25 -13.92
CA MET A 156 -3.07 -9.05 -13.63
C MET A 156 -3.24 -9.85 -12.33
N ILE A 157 -3.81 -9.25 -11.29
CA ILE A 157 -4.12 -9.93 -10.02
C ILE A 157 -5.09 -11.10 -10.28
N ASP A 158 -6.18 -10.87 -11.00
CA ASP A 158 -7.17 -11.91 -11.31
C ASP A 158 -6.53 -13.08 -12.09
N LYS A 159 -5.74 -12.78 -13.13
CA LYS A 159 -5.02 -13.79 -13.91
C LYS A 159 -4.02 -14.60 -13.07
N ALA A 160 -3.48 -14.03 -12.01
CA ALA A 160 -2.52 -14.69 -11.14
C ALA A 160 -3.17 -15.60 -10.08
N GLY A 161 -4.50 -15.70 -10.04
CA GLY A 161 -5.26 -16.43 -9.02
C GLY A 161 -6.00 -15.53 -8.02
N GLY A 162 -6.10 -14.23 -8.30
CA GLY A 162 -6.84 -13.27 -7.49
C GLY A 162 -6.19 -12.95 -6.14
N TRP A 163 -6.93 -12.21 -5.32
CA TRP A 163 -6.51 -11.83 -3.97
C TRP A 163 -6.34 -13.00 -3.01
N GLU A 164 -7.01 -14.13 -3.26
CA GLU A 164 -6.89 -15.34 -2.43
C GLU A 164 -5.44 -15.84 -2.37
N LYS A 165 -4.71 -15.80 -3.50
CA LYS A 165 -3.30 -16.18 -3.54
C LYS A 165 -2.42 -15.26 -2.70
N ILE A 166 -2.74 -13.97 -2.67
CA ILE A 166 -2.03 -12.97 -1.86
C ILE A 166 -2.33 -13.24 -0.37
N ILE A 167 -3.61 -13.39 -0.03
CA ILE A 167 -4.10 -13.63 1.33
C ILE A 167 -3.45 -14.88 1.95
N ASN A 168 -3.35 -15.96 1.19
CA ASN A 168 -2.84 -17.24 1.66
C ASN A 168 -1.30 -17.34 1.60
N SER A 169 -0.61 -16.30 1.13
CA SER A 169 0.85 -16.31 1.06
C SER A 169 1.50 -16.24 2.45
N THR A 170 2.65 -16.89 2.62
CA THR A 170 3.45 -16.82 3.85
C THR A 170 3.82 -15.38 4.20
N GLN A 171 4.13 -14.56 3.20
CA GLN A 171 4.45 -13.14 3.40
C GLN A 171 3.28 -12.38 4.05
N THR A 172 2.05 -12.63 3.59
CA THR A 172 0.85 -12.03 4.20
C THR A 172 0.65 -12.51 5.64
N GLN A 173 0.81 -13.80 5.92
CA GLN A 173 0.65 -14.32 7.29
C GLN A 173 1.68 -13.73 8.26
N LEU A 174 2.95 -13.61 7.84
CA LEU A 174 3.99 -12.96 8.64
C LEU A 174 3.72 -11.46 8.83
N GLY A 175 3.23 -10.78 7.80
CA GLY A 175 2.83 -9.38 7.88
C GLY A 175 1.68 -9.14 8.86
N ARG A 176 0.65 -10.00 8.84
CA ARG A 176 -0.45 -9.98 9.83
C ARG A 176 0.05 -10.16 11.25
N LEU A 177 0.97 -11.10 11.46
CA LEU A 177 1.59 -11.32 12.77
C LEU A 177 2.34 -10.06 13.23
N SER A 178 3.15 -9.46 12.36
CA SER A 178 3.87 -8.21 12.64
C SER A 178 2.93 -7.06 12.98
N ASN A 179 1.84 -6.91 12.22
CA ASN A 179 0.82 -5.90 12.50
C ASN A 179 0.12 -6.12 13.85
N SER A 180 -0.25 -7.36 14.16
CA SER A 180 -0.85 -7.70 15.45
C SER A 180 0.10 -7.39 16.60
N TRP A 181 1.38 -7.76 16.48
CA TRP A 181 2.41 -7.44 17.45
C TRP A 181 2.57 -5.92 17.65
N ASN A 182 2.72 -5.16 16.56
CA ASN A 182 2.85 -3.71 16.60
C ASN A 182 1.63 -3.02 17.22
N ASN A 183 0.42 -3.48 16.90
CA ASN A 183 -0.81 -2.95 17.47
C ASN A 183 -0.91 -3.22 18.99
N ASN A 184 -0.56 -4.43 19.44
CA ASN A 184 -0.52 -4.74 20.87
C ASN A 184 0.54 -3.91 21.60
N LEU A 185 1.74 -3.77 21.02
CA LEU A 185 2.75 -2.88 21.58
C LEU A 185 2.26 -1.44 21.67
N ALA A 186 1.59 -0.90 20.64
CA ALA A 186 1.05 0.46 20.69
C ALA A 186 0.06 0.64 21.86
N LEU A 187 -0.84 -0.32 22.07
CA LEU A 187 -1.80 -0.30 23.19
C LEU A 187 -1.10 -0.30 24.56
N MET A 188 0.00 -1.04 24.72
CA MET A 188 0.77 -1.06 25.97
C MET A 188 1.36 0.30 26.36
N PHE A 189 1.66 1.16 25.39
CA PHE A 189 2.30 2.46 25.64
C PHE A 189 1.30 3.63 25.67
N ASP A 190 0.07 3.43 25.21
CA ASP A 190 -1.01 4.44 25.22
C ASP A 190 -1.78 4.46 26.56
N GLY A 191 -1.71 3.39 27.38
CA GLY A 191 -2.26 3.47 28.75
C GLY A 191 -2.25 2.19 29.59
N SER A 192 -1.43 2.18 30.65
CA SER A 192 -1.64 1.45 31.92
C SER A 192 -1.53 -0.10 31.95
N GLN A 193 -1.66 -0.67 33.18
CA GLN A 193 -1.48 -2.09 33.53
C GLN A 193 -2.31 -3.08 32.70
N GLU A 194 -3.42 -2.65 32.10
CA GLU A 194 -4.30 -3.50 31.29
C GLU A 194 -3.63 -3.94 29.98
N GLY A 195 -2.93 -3.04 29.29
CA GLY A 195 -2.19 -3.38 28.06
C GLY A 195 -1.04 -4.38 28.32
N LEU A 196 -0.36 -4.25 29.46
CA LEU A 196 0.66 -5.22 29.91
C LEU A 196 0.02 -6.59 30.23
N THR A 197 -1.18 -6.61 30.80
CA THR A 197 -1.90 -7.84 31.16
C THR A 197 -2.39 -8.59 29.92
N ASP A 198 -2.91 -7.89 28.91
CA ASP A 198 -3.37 -8.51 27.67
C ASP A 198 -2.21 -9.03 26.80
N PHE A 199 -1.09 -8.30 26.77
CA PHE A 199 0.13 -8.77 26.11
C PHE A 199 0.67 -10.05 26.76
N THR A 200 0.81 -10.05 28.09
CA THR A 200 1.30 -11.23 28.83
C THR A 200 0.37 -12.42 28.68
N ARG A 201 -0.96 -12.21 28.69
CA ARG A 201 -1.94 -13.27 28.40
C ARG A 201 -1.79 -13.82 26.98
N SER A 202 -1.61 -12.95 25.99
CA SER A 202 -1.44 -13.35 24.58
C SER A 202 -0.14 -14.13 24.36
N LEU A 203 0.97 -13.67 24.95
CA LEU A 203 2.25 -14.39 24.91
C LEU A 203 2.16 -15.74 25.63
N THR A 204 1.50 -15.79 26.78
CA THR A 204 1.29 -17.05 27.52
C THR A 204 0.48 -18.05 26.70
N ASN A 205 -0.59 -17.61 26.03
CA ASN A 205 -1.40 -18.46 25.16
C ASN A 205 -0.59 -18.99 23.96
N LEU A 206 0.28 -18.17 23.37
CA LEU A 206 1.19 -18.59 22.30
C LEU A 206 2.21 -19.63 22.80
N LEU A 207 2.85 -19.40 23.95
CA LEU A 207 3.81 -20.35 24.52
C LEU A 207 3.14 -21.68 24.89
N ASN A 208 1.92 -21.63 25.41
CA ASN A 208 1.13 -22.82 25.72
C ASN A 208 0.71 -23.59 24.45
N SER A 209 0.34 -22.90 23.37
CA SER A 209 0.00 -23.57 22.11
C SER A 209 1.21 -24.23 21.45
N LEU A 210 2.39 -23.61 21.53
CA LEU A 210 3.64 -24.20 21.06
C LEU A 210 4.06 -25.43 21.88
N ASN A 211 3.87 -25.40 23.20
CA ASN A 211 4.11 -26.56 24.07
C ASN A 211 3.09 -27.69 23.84
N SER A 212 1.89 -27.40 23.36
CA SER A 212 0.88 -28.42 23.02
C SER A 212 1.08 -29.08 21.65
N CYS A 213 1.98 -28.53 20.82
CA CYS A 213 2.37 -29.09 19.52
C CYS A 213 3.69 -29.89 19.57
N ALA A 214 4.37 -29.92 20.72
CA ALA A 214 5.54 -30.76 21.01
C ALA A 214 5.14 -32.01 21.80
#